data_AF-A0A4Q7X8M4-F1
#
_entry.id   AF-A0A4Q7X8M4-F1
#
_cell.length_a   1.000
_cell.length_b   1.000
_cell.length_c   1.000
_cell.angle_alpha   90.00
_cell.angle_beta   90.00
_cell.angle_gamma   90.00
#
_symmetry.space_group_name_H-M   'P 1'
#
loop_
_entity.id
_entity.type
_entity.pdbx_description
1 polymer ?
#
loop_
_entity_poly.entity_id
_entity_poly.type
_entity_poly.pdbx_seq_one_letter_code
_entity_poly.pdbx_strand_id
1 'polypeptide(L)'
;MIAPDDRLDNDLLLAITLATGSTFEPLGRDDLGIVYAAGPERIIEVECAEVGAKALFIRTRSLERTSAIIDSIDRHTRTWTEQLLCTQLEQSLAEDPYALVSLLMATGGMPPRPATSALLARAVEHPDEQVRKAADYAIRISKAWTSFRVVS
;
A
#
# COMPACT_ATOMS: atom_id res chain seq x y z
N MET A 1 -2.28 17.92 1.03
CA MET A 1 -2.28 18.03 -0.45
C MET A 1 -1.01 17.37 -0.93
N ILE A 2 -1.10 16.31 -1.71
CA ILE A 2 0.08 15.65 -2.28
C ILE A 2 0.71 16.62 -3.28
N ALA A 3 2.01 16.90 -3.16
CA ALA A 3 2.68 17.68 -4.18
C ALA A 3 2.78 16.83 -5.47
N PRO A 4 2.63 17.41 -6.67
CA PRO A 4 2.79 16.69 -7.93
C PRO A 4 4.14 15.97 -8.08
N ASP A 5 5.15 16.47 -7.39
CA ASP A 5 6.53 15.95 -7.39
C ASP A 5 6.78 14.87 -6.33
N ASP A 6 5.79 14.58 -5.49
CA ASP A 6 5.83 13.57 -4.44
C ASP A 6 5.55 12.18 -5.06
N ARG A 7 6.31 11.83 -6.11
CA ARG A 7 6.37 10.52 -6.78
C ARG A 7 7.52 9.71 -6.22
N LEU A 8 7.54 8.38 -6.45
CA LEU A 8 8.75 7.58 -6.31
C LEU A 8 9.88 8.19 -7.15
N ASP A 9 10.66 9.06 -6.51
CA ASP A 9 11.74 9.79 -7.13
C ASP A 9 13.01 8.94 -7.18
N ASN A 10 14.04 9.45 -7.86
CA ASN A 10 15.27 8.71 -8.04
C ASN A 10 16.01 8.48 -6.71
N ASP A 11 15.84 9.36 -5.72
CA ASP A 11 16.52 9.26 -4.43
C ASP A 11 15.90 8.15 -3.59
N LEU A 12 14.58 8.02 -3.57
CA LEU A 12 13.88 6.92 -2.92
C LEU A 12 14.09 5.59 -3.66
N LEU A 13 14.06 5.57 -4.99
CA LEU A 13 14.40 4.36 -5.75
C LEU A 13 15.83 3.90 -5.47
N LEU A 14 16.78 4.83 -5.33
CA LEU A 14 18.14 4.53 -4.91
C LEU A 14 18.19 3.98 -3.47
N ALA A 15 17.47 4.59 -2.53
CA ALA A 15 17.38 4.11 -1.15
C ALA A 15 16.81 2.68 -1.08
N ILE A 16 15.75 2.40 -1.86
CA ILE A 16 15.17 1.06 -1.99
C ILE A 16 16.20 0.09 -2.58
N THR A 17 16.96 0.51 -3.60
CA THR A 17 18.02 -0.31 -4.21
C THR A 17 19.10 -0.65 -3.19
N LEU A 18 19.55 0.33 -2.41
CA LEU A 18 20.54 0.13 -1.35
C LEU A 18 20.02 -0.80 -0.23
N ALA A 19 18.73 -0.71 0.11
CA ALA A 19 18.13 -1.50 1.18
C ALA A 19 17.79 -2.95 0.76
N THR A 20 17.53 -3.19 -0.52
CA THR A 20 17.01 -4.49 -1.00
C THR A 20 17.95 -5.24 -1.94
N GLY A 21 18.92 -4.54 -2.54
CA GLY A 21 19.73 -5.04 -3.65
C GLY A 21 18.98 -5.14 -4.99
N SER A 22 17.71 -4.72 -5.05
CA SER A 22 16.88 -4.74 -6.25
C SER A 22 16.71 -3.33 -6.81
N THR A 23 17.11 -3.12 -8.07
CA THR A 23 16.85 -1.86 -8.78
C THR A 23 15.47 -1.91 -9.42
N PHE A 24 14.58 -1.01 -8.99
CA PHE A 24 13.24 -0.88 -9.56
C PHE A 24 13.23 0.22 -10.62
N GLU A 25 12.81 -0.14 -11.84
CA GLU A 25 12.74 0.80 -12.97
C GLU A 25 11.28 1.09 -13.34
N PRO A 26 10.96 2.31 -13.80
CA PRO A 26 9.62 2.64 -14.25
C PRO A 26 9.24 1.80 -15.48
N LEU A 27 8.16 1.04 -15.35
CA LEU A 27 7.62 0.19 -16.42
C LEU A 27 6.50 0.89 -17.20
N GLY A 28 5.78 1.82 -16.56
CA GLY A 28 4.67 2.54 -17.16
C GLY A 28 3.51 2.75 -16.19
N ARG A 29 2.29 2.89 -16.72
CA ARG A 29 1.05 3.00 -15.94
C ARG A 29 0.15 1.82 -16.27
N ASP A 30 -0.45 1.21 -15.25
CA ASP A 30 -1.52 0.22 -15.37
C ASP A 30 -2.83 0.74 -14.76
N ASP A 31 -3.84 -0.12 -14.69
CA ASP A 31 -5.16 0.21 -14.13
C ASP A 31 -5.11 0.57 -12.63
N LEU A 32 -4.06 0.16 -11.92
CA LEU A 32 -3.87 0.44 -10.50
C LEU A 32 -3.06 1.72 -10.28
N GLY A 33 -2.04 1.99 -11.11
CA GLY A 33 -1.18 3.15 -10.93
C GLY A 33 0.11 3.12 -11.74
N ILE A 34 1.13 3.84 -11.25
CA ILE A 34 2.45 3.89 -11.89
C ILE A 34 3.26 2.68 -11.41
N VAL A 35 3.74 1.86 -12.33
CA VAL A 35 4.39 0.60 -12.05
C VAL A 35 5.90 0.74 -12.14
N TYR A 36 6.59 0.27 -11.10
CA TYR A 36 8.04 0.10 -11.05
C TYR A 36 8.37 -1.39 -10.91
N ALA A 37 9.37 -1.87 -11.64
CA ALA A 37 9.66 -3.29 -11.78
C ALA A 37 11.14 -3.63 -11.52
N ALA A 38 11.37 -4.72 -10.79
CA ALA A 38 12.67 -5.37 -10.64
C ALA A 38 12.49 -6.87 -10.92
N GLY A 39 12.69 -7.30 -12.17
CA GLY A 39 12.39 -8.66 -12.61
C GLY A 39 10.90 -9.02 -12.41
N PRO A 40 10.53 -9.98 -11.53
CA PRO A 40 9.14 -10.29 -11.20
C PRO A 40 8.58 -9.47 -10.03
N GLU A 41 9.42 -8.70 -9.32
CA GLU A 41 9.00 -7.84 -8.21
C GLU A 41 8.38 -6.54 -8.76
N ARG A 42 7.41 -5.99 -8.03
CA ARG A 42 6.69 -4.78 -8.43
C ARG A 42 6.49 -3.85 -7.23
N ILE A 43 6.60 -2.55 -7.49
CA ILE A 43 6.08 -1.49 -6.63
C ILE A 43 5.12 -0.68 -7.51
N ILE A 44 3.88 -0.50 -7.07
CA ILE A 44 2.89 0.29 -7.81
C ILE A 44 2.51 1.50 -6.99
N GLU A 45 2.75 2.70 -7.53
CA GLU A 45 2.29 3.95 -6.97
C GLU A 45 0.82 4.17 -7.32
N VAL A 46 -0.04 4.09 -6.31
CA VAL A 46 -1.49 4.22 -6.42
C VAL A 46 -1.92 5.54 -5.80
N GLU A 47 -2.52 6.39 -6.61
CA GLU A 47 -3.09 7.65 -6.15
C GLU A 47 -4.45 7.38 -5.50
N CYS A 48 -4.58 7.67 -4.21
CA CYS A 48 -5.86 7.70 -3.52
C CYS A 48 -6.38 9.14 -3.58
N ALA A 49 -6.87 9.52 -4.76
CA ALA A 49 -7.27 10.89 -5.09
C ALA A 49 -8.29 11.47 -4.10
N GLU A 50 -9.19 10.64 -3.58
CA GLU A 50 -10.28 11.06 -2.69
C GLU A 50 -9.79 11.48 -1.30
N VAL A 51 -8.70 10.88 -0.82
CA VAL A 51 -8.12 11.18 0.51
C VAL A 51 -6.85 12.02 0.42
N GLY A 52 -6.39 12.36 -0.80
CA GLY A 52 -5.16 13.13 -0.99
C GLY A 52 -3.95 12.46 -0.35
N ALA A 53 -3.87 11.13 -0.46
CA ALA A 53 -2.73 10.30 -0.08
C ALA A 53 -2.34 9.34 -1.21
N LYS A 54 -1.14 8.76 -1.13
CA LYS A 54 -0.69 7.73 -2.06
C LYS A 54 -0.46 6.43 -1.30
N ALA A 55 -0.80 5.32 -1.92
CA ALA A 55 -0.50 3.97 -1.45
C ALA A 55 0.56 3.35 -2.37
N LEU A 56 1.44 2.51 -1.79
CA LEU A 56 2.37 1.71 -2.57
C LEU A 56 1.98 0.25 -2.50
N PHE A 57 1.70 -0.36 -3.65
CA PHE A 57 1.43 -1.78 -3.72
C PHE A 57 2.75 -2.50 -3.94
N ILE A 58 3.25 -3.12 -2.88
CA ILE A 58 4.53 -3.80 -2.89
C ILE A 58 4.28 -5.30 -3.14
N ARG A 59 4.93 -5.84 -4.16
CA ARG A 59 4.94 -7.26 -4.50
C ARG A 59 6.38 -7.74 -4.63
N THR A 60 6.86 -8.38 -3.58
CA THR A 60 8.21 -8.94 -3.50
C THR A 60 8.17 -10.42 -3.14
N ARG A 61 9.30 -11.11 -3.31
CA ARG A 61 9.43 -12.52 -2.98
C ARG A 61 9.66 -12.81 -1.50
N SER A 62 10.00 -11.81 -0.68
CA SER A 62 10.28 -12.01 0.76
C SER A 62 9.70 -10.91 1.65
N LEU A 63 9.36 -11.30 2.89
CA LEU A 63 8.92 -10.36 3.93
C LEU A 63 10.03 -9.37 4.30
N GLU A 64 11.28 -9.82 4.37
CA GLU A 64 12.44 -8.99 4.65
C GLU A 64 12.58 -7.84 3.66
N ARG A 65 12.48 -8.12 2.34
CA ARG A 65 12.52 -7.07 1.31
C ARG A 65 11.33 -6.13 1.41
N THR A 66 10.15 -6.66 1.71
CA THR A 66 8.94 -5.83 1.89
C THR A 66 9.15 -4.85 3.03
N SER A 67 9.65 -5.33 4.18
CA SER A 67 9.99 -4.49 5.33
C SER A 67 11.03 -3.44 4.95
N ALA A 68 12.11 -3.81 4.27
CA ALA A 68 13.17 -2.88 3.86
C ALA A 68 12.66 -1.77 2.91
N ILE A 69 11.72 -2.09 2.03
CA ILE A 69 11.06 -1.10 1.17
C ILE A 69 10.20 -0.15 2.01
N ILE A 70 9.35 -0.70 2.89
CA ILE A 70 8.49 0.09 3.80
C ILE A 70 9.34 1.02 4.67
N ASP A 71 10.42 0.53 5.27
CA ASP A 71 11.33 1.33 6.09
C ASP A 71 12.05 2.42 5.29
N SER A 72 12.29 2.20 4.00
CA SER A 72 12.87 3.22 3.11
C SER A 72 11.86 4.31 2.79
N ILE A 73 10.60 3.92 2.54
CA ILE A 73 9.49 4.85 2.31
C ILE A 73 9.22 5.70 3.56
N ASP A 74 9.04 5.07 4.72
CA ASP A 74 8.75 5.74 5.99
C ASP A 74 9.82 6.77 6.38
N ARG A 75 11.09 6.53 6.00
CA ARG A 75 12.19 7.47 6.25
C ARG A 75 12.24 8.62 5.25
N HIS A 76 11.76 8.40 4.03
CA HIS A 76 11.91 9.35 2.92
C HIS A 76 10.69 10.25 2.74
N THR A 77 9.49 9.73 2.99
CA THR A 77 8.23 10.45 2.78
C THR A 77 7.30 10.36 3.98
N ARG A 78 6.55 11.44 4.22
CA ARG A 78 5.49 11.50 5.24
C ARG A 78 4.10 11.26 4.66
N THR A 79 3.96 11.22 3.34
CA THR A 79 2.67 11.18 2.63
C THR A 79 2.29 9.78 2.15
N TRP A 80 3.21 8.81 2.15
CA TRP A 80 2.96 7.46 1.62
C TRP A 80 3.11 6.40 2.72
N THR A 81 2.31 6.51 3.78
CA THR A 81 2.40 5.56 4.89
C THR A 81 1.04 4.96 5.20
N GLU A 82 1.07 3.69 5.60
CA GLU A 82 -0.09 2.99 6.19
C GLU A 82 -0.74 3.84 7.30
N GLN A 83 0.09 4.50 8.11
CA GLN A 83 -0.38 5.35 9.21
C GLN A 83 -1.21 6.53 8.72
N LEU A 84 -0.78 7.23 7.67
CA LEU A 84 -1.52 8.37 7.14
C LEU A 84 -2.86 7.94 6.54
N LEU A 85 -2.83 6.87 5.73
CA LEU A 85 -4.04 6.28 5.15
C LEU A 85 -5.02 5.84 6.23
N CYS A 86 -4.54 5.19 7.30
CA CYS A 86 -5.36 4.77 8.42
C CYS A 86 -6.02 5.97 9.12
N THR A 87 -5.25 7.03 9.42
CA THR A 87 -5.78 8.23 10.09
C THR A 87 -6.83 8.96 9.25
N GLN A 88 -6.69 8.99 7.93
CA GLN A 88 -7.69 9.58 7.04
C GLN A 88 -8.97 8.74 6.99
N LEU A 89 -8.81 7.42 6.79
CA LEU A 89 -9.93 6.49 6.73
C LEU A 89 -10.73 6.41 8.03
N GLU A 90 -10.10 6.60 9.19
CA GLU A 90 -10.81 6.67 10.48
C GLU A 90 -11.93 7.71 10.50
N GLN A 91 -11.79 8.79 9.71
CA GLN A 91 -12.75 9.88 9.63
C GLN A 91 -13.74 9.73 8.47
N SER A 92 -13.38 9.01 7.41
CA SER A 92 -14.16 8.91 6.16
C SER A 92 -14.63 7.49 5.82
N LEU A 93 -14.52 6.52 6.72
CA LEU A 93 -14.79 5.09 6.42
C LEU A 93 -16.18 4.84 5.80
N ALA A 94 -17.20 5.57 6.23
CA ALA A 94 -18.56 5.43 5.69
C ALA A 94 -18.75 6.15 4.34
N GLU A 95 -17.91 7.16 4.06
CA GLU A 95 -17.96 7.96 2.84
C GLU A 95 -17.21 7.27 1.70
N ASP A 96 -16.05 6.68 2.00
CA ASP A 96 -15.26 5.86 1.09
C ASP A 96 -14.76 4.56 1.78
N PRO A 97 -15.62 3.53 1.86
CA PRO A 97 -15.24 2.26 2.45
C PRO A 97 -14.24 1.47 1.59
N TYR A 98 -14.13 1.75 0.30
CA TYR A 98 -13.26 1.00 -0.61
C TYR A 98 -11.78 1.43 -0.53
N ALA A 99 -11.48 2.61 0.05
CA ALA A 99 -10.11 2.96 0.42
C ALA A 99 -9.46 1.98 1.43
N LEU A 100 -10.23 1.11 2.11
CA LEU A 100 -9.68 -0.03 2.85
C LEU A 100 -8.80 -0.95 1.99
N VAL A 101 -9.09 -1.07 0.69
CA VAL A 101 -8.26 -1.82 -0.26
C VAL A 101 -6.88 -1.18 -0.34
N SER A 102 -6.83 0.13 -0.57
CA SER A 102 -5.57 0.87 -0.66
C SER A 102 -4.76 0.79 0.64
N LEU A 103 -5.42 0.91 1.79
CA LEU A 103 -4.79 0.76 3.10
C LEU A 103 -4.18 -0.64 3.28
N LEU A 104 -4.94 -1.69 3.00
CA LEU A 104 -4.43 -3.07 3.14
C LEU A 104 -3.35 -3.40 2.12
N MET A 105 -3.38 -2.81 0.93
CA MET A 105 -2.36 -3.01 -0.08
C MET A 105 -1.07 -2.23 0.24
N ALA A 106 -1.18 -1.07 0.90
CA ALA A 106 -0.04 -0.29 1.40
C ALA A 106 0.81 -1.05 2.43
N THR A 107 0.24 -2.06 3.10
CA THR A 107 1.02 -2.97 3.97
C THR A 107 2.04 -3.80 3.18
N GLY A 108 1.92 -3.87 1.85
CA GLY A 108 2.74 -4.76 1.03
C GLY A 108 2.60 -6.23 1.41
N GLY A 109 1.56 -6.61 2.15
CA GLY A 109 1.43 -7.96 2.70
C GLY A 109 2.21 -8.24 3.97
N MET A 110 2.75 -7.21 4.62
CA MET A 110 3.13 -7.33 6.02
C MET A 110 1.87 -7.38 6.89
N PRO A 111 1.96 -7.94 8.11
CA PRO A 111 0.91 -7.76 9.10
C PRO A 111 0.60 -6.26 9.27
N PRO A 112 -0.68 -5.83 9.17
CA PRO A 112 -1.02 -4.44 9.38
C PRO A 112 -0.64 -3.95 10.78
N ARG A 113 -0.34 -2.65 10.92
CA ARG A 113 -0.14 -2.00 12.21
C ARG A 113 -1.37 -2.19 13.12
N PRO A 114 -1.21 -2.06 14.45
CA PRO A 114 -2.31 -2.20 15.39
C PRO A 114 -3.51 -1.28 15.08
N ALA A 115 -3.26 -0.02 14.67
CA ALA A 115 -4.31 0.92 14.31
C ALA A 115 -5.12 0.44 13.09
N THR A 116 -4.43 0.03 12.02
CA THR A 116 -5.05 -0.54 10.82
C THR A 116 -5.85 -1.81 11.14
N SER A 117 -5.30 -2.68 11.99
CA SER A 117 -5.98 -3.90 12.44
C SER A 117 -7.26 -3.58 13.21
N ALA A 118 -7.23 -2.58 14.10
CA ALA A 118 -8.40 -2.14 14.85
C ALA A 118 -9.46 -1.50 13.93
N LEU A 119 -9.04 -0.69 12.95
CA LEU A 119 -9.92 -0.10 11.94
C LEU A 119 -10.62 -1.19 11.11
N LEU A 120 -9.87 -2.21 10.67
CA LEU A 120 -10.42 -3.34 9.91
C LEU A 120 -11.42 -4.16 10.74
N ALA A 121 -11.11 -4.45 12.00
CA ALA A 121 -12.04 -5.16 12.90
C ALA A 121 -13.36 -4.39 13.03
N ARG A 122 -13.29 -3.06 13.22
CA ARG A 122 -14.47 -2.19 13.26
C ARG A 122 -15.23 -2.17 11.93
N ALA A 123 -14.53 -2.19 10.80
CA ALA A 123 -15.15 -2.18 9.48
C ALA A 123 -15.92 -3.49 9.17
N VAL A 124 -15.38 -4.63 9.59
CA VAL A 124 -16.04 -5.95 9.44
C VAL A 124 -17.33 -6.04 10.25
N GLU A 125 -17.38 -5.41 11.42
CA GLU A 125 -18.55 -5.38 12.31
C GLU A 125 -19.43 -4.14 12.12
N HIS A 126 -19.15 -3.31 11.11
CA HIS A 126 -19.80 -2.02 10.92
C HIS A 126 -21.32 -2.20 10.66
N PRO A 127 -22.21 -1.32 11.15
CA PRO A 127 -23.65 -1.43 10.91
C PRO A 127 -24.04 -1.29 9.42
N ASP A 128 -23.28 -0.52 8.65
CA ASP A 128 -23.45 -0.37 7.20
C ASP A 128 -22.93 -1.61 6.43
N GLU A 129 -23.80 -2.20 5.61
CA GLU A 129 -23.46 -3.36 4.76
C GLU A 129 -22.37 -3.06 3.72
N GLN A 130 -22.34 -1.84 3.18
CA GLN A 130 -21.34 -1.45 2.19
C GLN A 130 -19.94 -1.43 2.80
N VAL A 131 -19.81 -0.90 4.03
CA VAL A 131 -18.54 -0.90 4.77
C VAL A 131 -18.07 -2.32 5.05
N ARG A 132 -18.97 -3.22 5.49
CA ARG A 132 -18.62 -4.64 5.71
C ARG A 132 -18.15 -5.33 4.43
N LYS A 133 -18.88 -5.14 3.32
CA LYS A 133 -18.50 -5.71 2.01
C LYS A 133 -17.15 -5.22 1.52
N ALA A 134 -16.85 -3.93 1.73
CA ALA A 134 -15.57 -3.36 1.35
C ALA A 134 -14.42 -3.92 2.20
N ALA A 135 -14.64 -4.09 3.51
CA ALA A 135 -13.66 -4.73 4.40
C ALA A 135 -13.36 -6.19 3.96
N ASP A 136 -14.40 -6.98 3.71
CA ASP A 136 -14.25 -8.35 3.19
C ASP A 136 -13.53 -8.39 1.84
N TYR A 137 -13.84 -7.45 0.95
CA TYR A 137 -13.17 -7.32 -0.34
C TYR A 137 -11.68 -6.99 -0.19
N ALA A 138 -11.36 -6.00 0.63
CA ALA A 138 -9.98 -5.56 0.89
C ALA A 138 -9.13 -6.71 1.47
N ILE A 139 -9.68 -7.48 2.42
CA ILE A 139 -9.00 -8.67 2.98
C ILE A 139 -8.70 -9.72 1.91
N ARG A 140 -9.67 -10.00 1.01
CA ARG A 140 -9.47 -10.98 -0.07
C ARG A 140 -8.42 -10.52 -1.08
N ILE A 141 -8.45 -9.26 -1.49
CA ILE A 141 -7.49 -8.69 -2.44
C ILE A 141 -6.08 -8.69 -1.85
N SER A 142 -5.92 -8.26 -0.59
CA SER A 142 -4.62 -8.28 0.09
C SER A 142 -4.03 -9.70 0.17
N LYS A 143 -4.85 -10.71 0.48
CA LYS A 143 -4.43 -12.12 0.44
C LYS A 143 -4.03 -12.58 -0.96
N ALA A 144 -4.82 -12.24 -1.98
CA ALA A 144 -4.52 -12.61 -3.36
C ALA A 144 -3.21 -11.97 -3.84
N TRP A 145 -2.98 -10.70 -3.51
CA TRP A 145 -1.79 -9.95 -3.90
C TRP A 145 -0.49 -10.55 -3.33
N THR A 146 -0.57 -11.09 -2.12
CA THR A 146 0.59 -11.64 -1.39
C THR A 146 0.83 -13.13 -1.65
N SER A 147 -0.13 -13.81 -2.29
CA SER A 147 -0.05 -15.24 -2.63
C SER A 147 1.14 -15.62 -3.53
N PHE A 148 1.69 -14.66 -4.26
CA PHE A 148 2.86 -14.87 -5.13
C PHE A 148 4.14 -15.28 -4.37
N ARG A 149 4.19 -15.06 -3.06
CA ARG A 149 5.34 -15.44 -2.21
C ARG A 149 5.51 -16.96 -2.02
N VAL A 150 4.55 -17.78 -2.46
CA VAL A 150 4.52 -19.23 -2.18
C VAL A 150 5.22 -20.07 -3.25
N VAL A 151 5.77 -19.48 -4.31
CA VAL A 151 6.53 -20.23 -5.33
C VAL A 151 8.01 -20.23 -5.00
N SER A 152 8.42 -21.27 -4.26
CA SER A 152 9.83 -21.70 -4.10
C SER A 152 10.23 -22.65 -5.23
#